data_AF-A0A0Q6XDR5-F1
#
_entry.id   AF-A0A0Q6XDR5-F1
#
_cell.length_a   1.000
_cell.length_b   1.000
_cell.length_c   1.000
_cell.angle_alpha   90.00
_cell.angle_beta   90.00
_cell.angle_gamma   90.00
#
_symmetry.space_group_name_H-M   'P 1'
#
loop_
_entity.id
_entity.type
_entity.pdbx_description
1 polymer ?
#
loop_
_entity_poly.entity_id
_entity_poly.type
_entity_poly.pdbx_seq_one_letter_code
_entity_poly.pdbx_strand_id
1 'polypeptide(L)'
;MKTYPALTALIPLLIATTVLAAQAELSADEMRSAEDTLRDLDSNVSLQNRKALDEARELARFFQQVGAHYTAQPDAARGVDFARKSQDHAQAIAAAVEAGNYDAAQDALSDLTRSCKACHEVYKTKK
;
A
#
# COMPACT_ATOMS: atom_id res chain seq x y z
N MET A 1 -60.13 -37.12 -8.65
CA MET A 1 -59.73 -35.73 -8.98
C MET A 1 -58.86 -35.22 -7.85
N LYS A 2 -57.60 -34.88 -8.15
CA LYS A 2 -56.57 -34.42 -7.21
C LYS A 2 -56.61 -32.90 -7.12
N THR A 3 -56.64 -32.33 -5.93
CA THR A 3 -56.31 -30.91 -5.71
C THR A 3 -55.33 -30.81 -4.53
N TYR A 4 -54.19 -30.20 -4.79
CA TYR A 4 -53.09 -30.00 -3.84
C TYR A 4 -53.23 -28.62 -3.15
N PRO A 5 -52.86 -28.47 -1.87
CA PRO A 5 -52.83 -27.17 -1.22
C PRO A 5 -51.65 -26.32 -1.72
N ALA A 6 -51.90 -25.03 -1.85
CA ALA A 6 -50.90 -24.02 -2.19
C ALA A 6 -49.82 -23.96 -1.09
N LEU A 7 -48.60 -24.31 -1.45
CA LEU A 7 -47.41 -24.11 -0.63
C LEU A 7 -46.77 -22.78 -1.07
N THR A 8 -47.00 -21.73 -0.29
CA THR A 8 -46.38 -20.41 -0.50
C THR A 8 -44.90 -20.52 -0.12
N ALA A 9 -44.03 -20.65 -1.12
CA ALA A 9 -42.58 -20.66 -0.92
C ALA A 9 -42.08 -19.22 -0.70
N LEU A 10 -41.68 -18.91 0.54
CA LEU A 10 -41.01 -17.66 0.89
C LEU A 10 -39.53 -17.78 0.50
N ILE A 11 -39.11 -17.13 -0.59
CA ILE A 11 -37.71 -17.07 -1.03
C ILE A 11 -37.03 -15.89 -0.32
N PRO A 12 -35.99 -16.09 0.53
CA PRO A 12 -35.22 -14.99 1.06
C PRO A 12 -34.32 -14.43 -0.04
N LEU A 13 -34.56 -13.18 -0.42
CA LEU A 13 -33.74 -12.40 -1.35
C LEU A 13 -32.39 -12.09 -0.65
N LEU A 14 -31.36 -12.87 -0.94
CA LEU A 14 -29.98 -12.59 -0.56
C LEU A 14 -29.50 -11.36 -1.33
N ILE A 15 -29.51 -10.20 -0.66
CA ILE A 15 -28.85 -8.99 -1.15
C ILE A 15 -27.34 -9.23 -1.01
N ALA A 16 -26.72 -9.73 -2.07
CA ALA A 16 -25.27 -9.71 -2.19
C ALA A 16 -24.83 -8.26 -2.39
N THR A 17 -24.54 -7.55 -1.29
CA THR A 17 -23.83 -6.28 -1.35
C THR A 17 -22.40 -6.56 -1.82
N THR A 18 -22.18 -6.54 -3.14
CA THR A 18 -20.83 -6.45 -3.67
C THR A 18 -20.28 -5.08 -3.27
N VAL A 19 -19.48 -5.04 -2.21
CA VAL A 19 -18.62 -3.88 -1.94
C VAL A 19 -17.66 -3.81 -3.12
N LEU A 20 -18.01 -2.97 -4.10
CA LEU A 20 -17.11 -2.61 -5.17
C LEU A 20 -16.03 -1.77 -4.51
N ALA A 21 -14.96 -2.42 -4.07
CA ALA A 21 -13.75 -1.72 -3.66
C ALA A 21 -13.36 -0.84 -4.84
N ALA A 22 -13.47 0.49 -4.66
CA ALA A 22 -12.89 1.43 -5.60
C ALA A 22 -11.41 1.08 -5.68
N GLN A 23 -11.01 0.47 -6.80
CA GLN A 23 -9.62 0.14 -7.04
C GLN A 23 -8.93 1.48 -7.17
N ALA A 24 -8.11 1.84 -6.17
CA ALA A 24 -7.36 3.08 -6.18
C ALA A 24 -6.48 3.06 -7.43
N GLU A 25 -6.87 3.84 -8.44
CA GLU A 25 -5.99 4.13 -9.55
C GLU A 25 -4.88 5.00 -8.96
N LEU A 26 -3.65 4.50 -8.93
CA LEU A 26 -2.50 5.26 -8.41
C LEU A 26 -2.31 6.50 -9.29
N SER A 27 -2.77 7.64 -8.80
CA SER A 27 -2.66 8.91 -9.49
C SER A 27 -1.25 9.47 -9.38
N ALA A 28 -0.90 10.35 -10.31
CA ALA A 28 0.36 11.10 -10.24
C ALA A 28 0.42 12.03 -9.02
N ASP A 29 -0.72 12.45 -8.46
CA ASP A 29 -0.79 13.25 -7.25
C ASP A 29 -0.46 12.40 -6.00
N GLU A 30 -1.00 11.18 -5.91
CA GLU A 30 -0.69 10.25 -4.80
C GLU A 30 0.79 9.86 -4.80
N MET A 31 1.37 9.59 -5.98
CA MET A 31 2.81 9.32 -6.09
C MET A 31 3.66 10.51 -5.64
N ARG A 32 3.26 11.74 -6.00
CA ARG A 32 3.94 12.96 -5.53
C ARG A 32 3.81 13.13 -4.01
N SER A 33 2.64 12.87 -3.45
CA SER A 33 2.44 12.88 -1.99
C SER A 33 3.36 11.88 -1.30
N ALA A 34 3.52 10.67 -1.84
CA ALA A 34 4.44 9.68 -1.29
C ALA A 34 5.92 10.09 -1.42
N GLU A 35 6.31 10.77 -2.51
CA GLU A 35 7.65 11.35 -2.65
C GLU A 35 7.90 12.45 -1.60
N ASP A 36 6.92 13.31 -1.32
CA ASP A 36 6.99 14.32 -0.27
C ASP A 36 7.08 13.69 1.13
N THR A 37 6.25 12.68 1.43
CA THR A 37 6.32 11.94 2.71
C THR A 37 7.67 11.25 2.87
N LEU A 38 8.26 10.69 1.80
CA LEU A 38 9.59 10.08 1.85
C LEU A 38 10.68 11.11 2.17
N ARG A 39 10.60 12.31 1.59
CA ARG A 39 11.56 13.39 1.88
C ARG A 39 11.43 13.88 3.32
N ASP A 40 10.22 14.04 3.81
CA ASP A 40 9.98 14.47 5.18
C ASP A 40 10.43 13.38 6.18
N LEU A 41 10.21 12.10 5.85
CA LEU A 41 10.76 10.96 6.59
C LEU A 41 12.28 10.99 6.67
N ASP A 42 12.98 11.20 5.55
CA ASP A 42 14.44 11.31 5.52
C ASP A 42 14.97 12.44 6.42
N SER A 43 14.32 13.61 6.33
CA SER A 43 14.64 14.75 7.20
C SER A 43 14.43 14.41 8.67
N ASN A 44 13.30 13.81 9.04
CA ASN A 44 13.00 13.50 10.43
C ASN A 44 13.84 12.35 10.98
N VAL A 45 14.20 11.34 10.18
CA VAL A 45 15.17 10.30 10.59
C VAL A 45 16.53 10.94 10.86
N SER A 46 17.02 11.79 9.96
CA SER A 46 18.31 12.50 10.11
C SER A 46 18.34 13.41 11.35
N LEU A 47 17.21 14.04 11.68
CA LEU A 47 17.06 14.89 12.87
C LEU A 47 16.73 14.10 14.14
N GLN A 48 16.67 12.77 14.08
CA GLN A 48 16.25 11.89 15.18
C GLN A 48 14.90 12.30 15.78
N ASN A 49 14.00 12.76 14.92
CA ASN A 49 12.68 13.25 15.27
C ASN A 49 11.64 12.14 15.17
N ARG A 50 10.91 11.92 16.27
CA ARG A 50 9.89 10.86 16.37
C ARG A 50 8.72 11.01 15.39
N LYS A 51 8.54 12.18 14.75
CA LYS A 51 7.62 12.35 13.62
C LYS A 51 7.86 11.35 12.47
N ALA A 52 9.10 10.90 12.30
CA ALA A 52 9.47 9.85 11.35
C ALA A 52 8.63 8.57 11.50
N LEU A 53 8.08 8.29 12.69
CA LEU A 53 7.24 7.13 12.91
C LEU A 53 5.93 7.19 12.12
N ASP A 54 5.25 8.35 12.14
CA ASP A 54 3.96 8.49 11.49
C ASP A 54 4.12 8.49 9.96
N GLU A 55 5.19 9.12 9.47
CA GLU A 55 5.58 9.15 8.05
C GLU A 55 5.94 7.74 7.52
N ALA A 56 6.72 6.97 8.28
CA ALA A 56 7.04 5.59 7.93
C ALA A 56 5.79 4.69 7.88
N ARG A 57 4.87 4.86 8.84
CA ARG A 57 3.59 4.14 8.85
C ARG A 57 2.68 4.55 7.70
N GLU A 58 2.71 5.82 7.31
CA GLU A 58 1.98 6.33 6.14
C GLU A 58 2.49 5.70 4.86
N LEU A 59 3.81 5.68 4.65
CA LEU A 59 4.42 5.01 3.50
C LEU A 59 4.13 3.51 3.47
N ALA A 60 4.13 2.82 4.62
CA ALA A 60 3.76 1.40 4.67
C ALA A 60 2.32 1.15 4.18
N ARG A 61 1.37 2.02 4.57
CA ARG A 61 -0.03 1.95 4.06
C ARG A 61 -0.11 2.28 2.57
N PHE A 62 0.65 3.27 2.11
CA PHE A 62 0.73 3.62 0.71
C PHE A 62 1.24 2.43 -0.13
N PHE A 63 2.33 1.78 0.27
CA PHE A 63 2.85 0.63 -0.47
C PHE A 63 1.91 -0.58 -0.46
N GLN A 64 1.09 -0.75 0.58
CA GLN A 64 0.00 -1.74 0.54
C GLN A 64 -1.01 -1.42 -0.58
N GLN A 65 -1.38 -0.14 -0.77
CA GLN A 65 -2.25 0.28 -1.86
C GLN A 65 -1.58 0.07 -3.23
N VAL A 66 -0.28 0.36 -3.34
CA VAL A 66 0.51 0.10 -4.56
C VAL A 66 0.51 -1.39 -4.91
N GLY A 67 0.64 -2.27 -3.91
CA GLY A 67 0.59 -3.72 -4.10
C GLY A 67 -0.78 -4.18 -4.60
N ALA A 68 -1.87 -3.62 -4.05
CA ALA A 68 -3.23 -3.90 -4.51
C ALA A 68 -3.44 -3.45 -5.96
N HIS A 69 -2.93 -2.28 -6.34
CA HIS A 69 -2.99 -1.77 -7.71
C HIS A 69 -2.33 -2.71 -8.73
N TYR A 70 -1.13 -3.23 -8.43
CA TYR A 70 -0.45 -4.18 -9.33
C TYR A 70 -1.03 -5.58 -9.28
N THR A 71 -1.65 -6.00 -8.18
CA THR A 71 -2.34 -7.30 -8.09
C THR A 71 -3.54 -7.37 -9.05
N ALA A 72 -4.19 -6.23 -9.30
CA ALA A 72 -5.29 -6.13 -10.26
C ALA A 72 -4.83 -6.22 -11.74
N GLN A 73 -3.52 -6.24 -12.01
CA GLN A 73 -2.96 -6.27 -13.36
C GLN A 73 -2.32 -7.64 -13.64
N PRO A 74 -2.76 -8.35 -14.70
CA PRO A 74 -2.36 -9.75 -14.93
C PRO A 74 -0.86 -9.94 -15.17
N ASP A 75 -0.17 -8.94 -15.73
CA ASP A 75 1.25 -9.03 -16.10
C ASP A 75 2.17 -8.19 -15.19
N ALA A 76 1.70 -7.78 -14.00
CA ALA A 76 2.43 -6.86 -13.12
C ALA A 76 2.97 -7.51 -11.83
N ALA A 77 3.30 -8.80 -11.85
CA ALA A 77 3.82 -9.53 -10.69
C ALA A 77 5.04 -8.85 -10.03
N ARG A 78 5.94 -8.25 -10.81
CA ARG A 78 7.09 -7.49 -10.28
C ARG A 78 6.66 -6.25 -9.50
N GLY A 79 5.58 -5.59 -9.92
CA GLY A 79 5.01 -4.44 -9.22
C GLY A 79 4.51 -4.82 -7.82
N VAL A 80 3.87 -5.99 -7.69
CA VAL A 80 3.45 -6.54 -6.39
C VAL A 80 4.67 -6.80 -5.50
N ASP A 81 5.73 -7.41 -6.04
CA ASP A 81 6.95 -7.67 -5.28
C ASP A 81 7.68 -6.39 -4.85
N PHE A 82 7.75 -5.38 -5.71
CA PHE A 82 8.32 -4.08 -5.33
C PHE A 82 7.51 -3.41 -4.24
N ALA A 83 6.18 -3.39 -4.36
CA ALA A 83 5.30 -2.82 -3.36
C ALA A 83 5.47 -3.50 -2.00
N ARG A 84 5.51 -4.84 -1.97
CA ARG A 84 5.76 -5.60 -0.73
C ARG A 84 7.09 -5.24 -0.10
N LYS A 85 8.18 -5.23 -0.87
CA LYS A 85 9.51 -4.88 -0.33
C LYS A 85 9.54 -3.46 0.22
N SER A 86 8.98 -2.49 -0.49
CA SER A 86 8.89 -1.11 0.00
C SER A 86 8.05 -1.01 1.29
N GLN A 87 6.95 -1.78 1.38
CA GLN A 87 6.17 -1.88 2.62
C GLN A 87 7.00 -2.43 3.78
N ASP A 88 7.73 -3.53 3.55
CA ASP A 88 8.59 -4.15 4.58
C ASP A 88 9.67 -3.16 5.07
N HIS A 89 10.30 -2.41 4.16
CA HIS A 89 11.28 -1.39 4.52
C HIS A 89 10.64 -0.25 5.32
N ALA A 90 9.47 0.25 4.92
CA ALA A 90 8.76 1.29 5.67
C ALA A 90 8.36 0.82 7.09
N GLN A 91 7.95 -0.44 7.24
CA GLN A 91 7.68 -1.04 8.54
C GLN A 91 8.94 -1.19 9.39
N ALA A 92 10.08 -1.55 8.78
CA ALA A 92 11.37 -1.62 9.47
C ALA A 92 11.83 -0.23 9.97
N ILE A 93 11.62 0.82 9.18
CA ILE A 93 11.89 2.21 9.60
C ILE A 93 11.03 2.55 10.82
N ALA A 94 9.72 2.28 10.77
CA ALA A 94 8.81 2.55 11.88
C ALA A 94 9.26 1.83 13.17
N ALA A 95 9.59 0.54 13.09
CA ALA A 95 10.07 -0.24 14.22
C ALA A 95 11.40 0.30 14.79
N ALA A 96 12.32 0.73 13.91
CA ALA A 96 13.60 1.30 14.32
C ALA A 96 13.41 2.66 15.02
N VAL A 97 12.55 3.54 14.50
CA VAL A 97 12.20 4.82 15.14
C VAL A 97 11.50 4.59 16.49
N GLU A 98 10.59 3.61 16.60
CA GLU A 98 9.97 3.23 17.88
C GLU A 98 10.98 2.81 18.93
N ALA A 99 12.01 2.06 18.51
CA ALA A 99 13.12 1.64 19.36
C ALA A 99 14.16 2.74 19.63
N GLY A 100 14.02 3.93 19.03
CA GLY A 100 15.00 5.01 19.11
C GLY A 100 16.31 4.73 18.36
N ASN A 101 16.32 3.74 17.47
CA ASN A 101 17.49 3.35 16.68
C ASN A 101 17.45 4.01 15.30
N TYR A 102 17.86 5.29 15.25
CA TYR A 102 17.82 6.07 14.00
C TYR A 102 18.86 5.66 12.96
N ASP A 103 19.97 5.02 13.38
CA ASP A 103 20.94 4.46 12.43
C ASP A 103 20.30 3.31 11.63
N ALA A 104 19.61 2.39 12.32
CA ALA A 104 18.87 1.32 11.64
C ALA A 104 17.70 1.87 10.79
N ALA A 105 17.08 2.98 11.22
CA ALA A 105 16.06 3.66 10.42
C ALA A 105 16.66 4.22 9.12
N GLN A 106 17.86 4.81 9.17
CA GLN A 106 18.55 5.35 8.00
C GLN A 106 18.97 4.26 7.00
N ASP A 107 19.41 3.10 7.49
CA ASP A 107 19.74 1.95 6.65
C ASP A 107 18.49 1.45 5.91
N ALA A 108 17.39 1.24 6.63
CA ALA A 108 16.12 0.82 6.05
C ALA A 108 15.53 1.86 5.07
N LEU A 109 15.72 3.16 5.35
CA LEU A 109 15.33 4.24 4.44
C LEU A 109 16.13 4.24 3.14
N SER A 110 17.42 3.91 3.21
CA SER A 110 18.26 3.75 2.02
C SER A 110 17.78 2.59 1.14
N ASP A 111 17.40 1.48 1.75
CA ASP A 111 16.78 0.34 1.06
C ASP A 111 15.41 0.68 0.44
N LEU A 112 14.59 1.44 1.17
CA LEU A 112 13.30 1.91 0.67
C LEU A 112 13.49 2.78 -0.59
N THR A 113 14.41 3.74 -0.54
CA THR A 113 14.71 4.64 -1.66
C THR A 113 15.18 3.86 -2.91
N ARG A 114 16.01 2.83 -2.71
CA ARG A 114 16.42 1.92 -3.79
C ARG A 114 15.24 1.16 -4.38
N SER A 115 14.31 0.69 -3.56
CA SER A 115 13.10 -0.02 -4.00
C SER A 115 12.16 0.88 -4.81
N CYS A 116 11.97 2.15 -4.39
CA CYS A 116 11.22 3.14 -5.16
C CYS A 116 11.82 3.34 -6.56
N LYS A 117 13.16 3.50 -6.65
CA LYS A 117 13.86 3.64 -7.92
C LYS A 117 13.69 2.40 -8.81
N ALA A 118 13.85 1.20 -8.27
CA ALA A 118 13.72 -0.04 -9.02
C ALA A 118 12.30 -0.23 -9.60
N CYS A 119 11.26 0.15 -8.85
CA CYS A 119 9.90 0.14 -9.35
C CYS A 119 9.71 1.16 -10.48
N HIS A 120 10.19 2.39 -10.30
CA HIS A 120 10.09 3.45 -11.30
C HIS A 120 10.83 3.13 -12.60
N GLU A 121 11.96 2.43 -12.56
CA GLU A 121 12.68 2.00 -13.77
C GLU A 121 11.84 1.07 -14.65
N VAL A 122 10.91 0.31 -14.07
CA VAL A 122 10.07 -0.65 -14.77
C VAL A 122 8.71 -0.03 -15.16
N TYR A 123 8.09 0.71 -14.24
CA TYR A 123 6.68 1.10 -14.37
C TYR A 123 6.44 2.61 -14.54
N LYS A 124 7.44 3.48 -14.35
CA LYS A 124 7.29 4.91 -14.61
C LYS A 124 7.51 5.19 -16.09
N THR A 125 6.42 5.46 -16.81
CA THR A 125 6.49 5.86 -18.22
C THR A 125 7.35 7.12 -18.36
N LYS A 126 8.42 7.04 -19.13
CA LYS A 126 9.21 8.21 -19.54
C LYS A 126 8.41 8.95 -20.60
N LYS A 127 8.01 10.19 -20.31
CA LYS A 127 7.52 11.12 -21.33
C LYS A 127 8.70 11.77 -22.04
#